data_AF-A0A0S9KDX9-F1
#
_entry.id   AF-A0A0S9KDX9-F1
#
_cell.length_a   1.000
_cell.length_b   1.000
_cell.length_c   1.000
_cell.angle_alpha   90.00
_cell.angle_beta   90.00
_cell.angle_gamma   90.00
#
_symmetry.space_group_name_H-M   'P 1'
#
loop_
_entity.id
_entity.type
_entity.pdbx_description
1 polymer ?
#
loop_
_entity_poly.entity_id
_entity_poly.type
_entity_poly.pdbx_seq_one_letter_code
_entity_poly.pdbx_strand_id
1 'polypeptide(L)'
;MSAYVNPFITSLATLSLKEWDASIVSMINTTVSLEEGLDSAQQTIILAIDAIGRSRQADAAREAASAAVRSLSWAASDELALREAARLASAAIVVLDVVSFEILLPAFIPFRLTDVAVPVKWAA
;
A
#
# COMPACT_ATOMS: atom_id res chain seq x y z
N MET A 1 14.65 8.36 -3.35
CA MET A 1 13.55 7.60 -2.72
C MET A 1 12.42 8.58 -2.48
N SER A 2 11.19 8.26 -2.88
CA SER A 2 10.03 9.19 -2.79
C SER A 2 9.84 9.67 -1.34
N ALA A 3 9.51 10.96 -1.15
CA ALA A 3 9.36 11.59 0.16
C ALA A 3 8.28 10.91 1.04
N TYR A 4 7.39 10.13 0.42
CA TYR A 4 6.29 9.44 1.08
C TYR A 4 6.64 8.02 1.54
N VAL A 5 7.76 7.41 1.09
CA VAL A 5 8.11 6.03 1.47
C VAL A 5 8.39 5.95 2.97
N ASN A 6 9.27 6.80 3.50
CA ASN A 6 9.65 6.73 4.92
C ASN A 6 8.47 7.01 5.88
N PRO A 7 7.62 8.04 5.66
CA PRO A 7 6.41 8.24 6.44
C PRO A 7 5.49 7.02 6.41
N PHE A 8 5.25 6.44 5.23
CA PHE A 8 4.43 5.23 5.08
C PHE A 8 4.98 4.09 5.92
N ILE A 9 6.24 3.72 5.76
CA ILE A 9 6.89 2.62 6.50
C ILE A 9 6.83 2.83 8.02
N THR A 10 7.09 4.06 8.47
CA THR A 10 7.11 4.39 9.90
C THR A 10 5.72 4.26 10.52
N SER A 11 4.69 4.79 9.86
CA SER A 11 3.29 4.69 10.31
C SER A 11 2.71 3.27 10.18
N LEU A 12 3.17 2.49 9.20
CA LEU A 12 2.77 1.09 9.03
C LEU A 12 3.20 0.23 10.23
N ALA A 13 4.37 0.52 10.81
CA ALA A 13 4.85 -0.18 12.01
C ALA A 13 4.02 0.12 13.28
N THR A 14 3.12 1.10 13.22
CA THR A 14 2.21 1.44 14.32
C THR A 14 0.75 1.06 14.05
N LEU A 15 0.46 0.42 12.90
CA LEU A 15 -0.90 0.00 12.55
C LEU A 15 -1.47 -0.96 13.59
N SER A 16 -2.67 -0.69 14.07
CA SER A 16 -3.39 -1.59 14.97
C SER A 16 -4.27 -2.59 14.22
N LEU A 17 -4.49 -3.78 14.82
CA LEU A 17 -5.43 -4.77 14.28
C LEU A 17 -6.83 -4.18 14.08
N LYS A 18 -7.29 -3.35 15.02
CA LYS A 18 -8.61 -2.71 14.96
C LYS A 18 -8.78 -1.83 13.72
N GLU A 19 -7.77 -1.04 13.39
CA GLU A 19 -7.80 -0.18 12.19
C GLU A 19 -7.76 -1.03 10.92
N TRP A 20 -6.90 -2.05 10.90
CA TRP A 20 -6.80 -2.99 9.79
C TRP A 20 -8.14 -3.67 9.50
N ASP A 21 -8.75 -4.29 10.51
CA ASP A 21 -10.05 -4.97 10.38
C ASP A 21 -11.14 -4.01 9.93
N ALA A 22 -11.21 -2.81 10.51
CA ALA A 22 -12.19 -1.79 10.12
C ALA A 22 -12.03 -1.37 8.65
N SER A 23 -10.78 -1.19 8.21
CA SER A 23 -10.46 -0.81 6.83
C SER A 23 -10.81 -1.92 5.84
N ILE A 24 -10.48 -3.18 6.16
CA ILE A 24 -10.79 -4.33 5.30
C ILE A 24 -12.30 -4.59 5.20
N VAL A 25 -13.03 -4.52 6.31
CA VAL A 25 -14.50 -4.65 6.31
C VAL A 25 -15.13 -3.53 5.47
N SER A 26 -14.66 -2.28 5.61
CA SER A 26 -15.15 -1.17 4.79
C SER A 26 -14.86 -1.37 3.32
N MET A 27 -13.63 -1.78 2.98
CA MET A 27 -13.17 -2.03 1.62
C MET A 27 -14.05 -3.06 0.91
N ILE A 28 -14.30 -4.22 1.54
CA ILE A 28 -15.14 -5.30 1.02
C ILE A 28 -16.58 -4.82 0.79
N ASN A 29 -17.12 -4.01 1.71
CA ASN A 29 -18.51 -3.57 1.65
C ASN A 29 -18.78 -2.39 0.69
N THR A 30 -17.76 -1.62 0.33
CA THR A 30 -17.96 -0.32 -0.37
C THR A 30 -17.34 -0.24 -1.75
N THR A 31 -16.50 -1.20 -2.15
CA THR A 31 -15.75 -1.10 -3.41
C THR A 31 -16.20 -2.19 -4.40
N VAL A 32 -17.10 -1.82 -5.30
CA VAL A 32 -17.47 -2.65 -6.46
C VAL A 32 -16.24 -2.75 -7.38
N SER A 33 -15.91 -3.95 -7.88
CA SER A 33 -14.76 -4.22 -8.77
C SER A 33 -13.38 -3.90 -8.20
N LEU A 34 -13.19 -4.01 -6.87
CA LEU A 34 -11.89 -3.79 -6.23
C LEU A 34 -10.80 -4.70 -6.78
N GLU A 35 -11.11 -5.96 -7.05
CA GLU A 35 -10.16 -6.96 -7.56
C GLU A 35 -9.57 -6.53 -8.91
N GLU A 36 -10.42 -6.13 -9.86
CA GLU A 36 -10.00 -5.61 -11.17
C GLU A 36 -9.17 -4.32 -11.02
N GLY A 37 -9.53 -3.45 -10.07
CA GLY A 37 -8.79 -2.22 -9.76
C GLY A 37 -7.40 -2.49 -9.18
N LEU A 38 -7.28 -3.45 -8.26
CA LEU A 38 -6.01 -3.85 -7.66
C LEU A 38 -5.08 -4.52 -8.68
N ASP A 39 -5.60 -5.42 -9.50
CA ASP A 39 -4.83 -6.09 -10.56
C ASP A 39 -4.30 -5.08 -11.59
N SER A 40 -5.15 -4.16 -12.04
CA SER A 40 -4.77 -3.10 -12.97
C SER A 40 -3.72 -2.16 -12.38
N ALA A 41 -3.88 -1.77 -11.12
CA ALA A 41 -2.89 -0.97 -10.39
C ALA A 41 -1.56 -1.70 -10.30
N GLN A 42 -1.57 -2.98 -9.88
CA GLN A 42 -0.37 -3.80 -9.75
C GLN A 42 0.39 -3.94 -11.07
N GLN A 43 -0.30 -4.27 -12.16
CA GLN A 43 0.33 -4.37 -13.48
C GLN A 43 0.94 -3.04 -13.92
N THR A 44 0.20 -1.94 -13.76
CA THR A 44 0.70 -0.60 -14.13
C THR A 44 1.92 -0.21 -13.30
N ILE A 45 1.91 -0.48 -11.99
CA ILE A 45 3.05 -0.22 -11.10
C ILE A 45 4.28 -1.01 -11.54
N ILE A 46 4.13 -2.30 -11.87
CA ILE A 46 5.24 -3.14 -12.35
C ILE A 46 5.83 -2.57 -13.63
N LEU A 47 4.99 -2.27 -14.63
CA LEU A 47 5.44 -1.70 -15.90
C LEU A 47 6.11 -0.34 -15.72
N ALA A 48 5.56 0.51 -14.86
CA ALA A 48 6.14 1.82 -14.57
C ALA A 48 7.50 1.72 -13.88
N ILE A 49 7.65 0.83 -12.89
CA ILE A 49 8.93 0.59 -12.20
C ILE A 49 10.03 0.22 -13.19
N ASP A 50 9.73 -0.67 -14.12
CA ASP A 50 10.69 -1.13 -15.13
C ASP A 50 10.99 -0.03 -16.14
N ALA A 51 9.97 0.68 -16.63
CA ALA A 51 10.12 1.77 -17.59
C ALA A 51 11.01 2.91 -17.06
N ILE A 52 10.96 3.21 -15.76
CA ILE A 52 11.75 4.29 -15.14
C ILE A 52 13.03 3.79 -14.45
N GLY A 53 13.34 2.49 -14.54
CA GLY A 53 14.56 1.91 -13.96
C GLY A 53 14.63 1.97 -12.44
N ARG A 54 13.49 1.92 -11.73
CA ARG A 54 13.41 2.03 -10.26
C ARG A 54 13.25 0.69 -9.54
N SER A 55 13.51 -0.45 -10.19
CA SER A 55 13.30 -1.79 -9.59
C SER A 55 13.99 -1.95 -8.23
N ARG A 56 15.26 -1.53 -8.09
CA ARG A 56 15.96 -1.55 -6.79
C ARG A 56 15.29 -0.71 -5.70
N GLN A 57 14.70 0.42 -6.06
CA GLN A 57 14.01 1.30 -5.11
C GLN A 57 12.67 0.70 -4.68
N ALA A 58 11.94 0.12 -5.63
CA ALA A 58 10.70 -0.60 -5.36
C ALA A 58 10.94 -1.83 -4.46
N ASP A 59 11.99 -2.61 -4.73
CA ASP A 59 12.33 -3.77 -3.92
C ASP A 59 12.75 -3.38 -2.50
N ALA A 60 13.58 -2.35 -2.36
CA ALA A 60 13.93 -1.82 -1.04
C ALA A 60 12.69 -1.34 -0.26
N ALA A 61 11.75 -0.66 -0.92
CA ALA A 61 10.51 -0.19 -0.29
C ALA A 61 9.60 -1.37 0.11
N ARG A 62 9.47 -2.39 -0.74
CA ARG A 62 8.70 -3.61 -0.46
C ARG A 62 9.26 -4.41 0.71
N GLU A 63 10.59 -4.56 0.78
CA GLU A 63 11.24 -5.26 1.88
C GLU A 63 11.12 -4.48 3.19
N ALA A 64 11.29 -3.16 3.16
CA ALA A 64 11.04 -2.31 4.33
C ALA A 64 9.58 -2.41 4.82
N ALA A 65 8.62 -2.42 3.89
CA ALA A 65 7.20 -2.57 4.21
C ALA A 65 6.92 -3.95 4.83
N SER A 66 7.52 -5.00 4.26
CA SER A 66 7.40 -6.37 4.78
C SER A 66 7.99 -6.50 6.19
N ALA A 67 9.12 -5.83 6.45
CA ALA A 67 9.73 -5.79 7.78
C ALA A 67 8.86 -5.03 8.79
N ALA A 68 8.27 -3.91 8.40
CA ALA A 68 7.34 -3.15 9.24
C ALA A 68 6.11 -4.01 9.62
N VAL A 69 5.52 -4.74 8.67
CA VAL A 69 4.42 -5.66 8.95
C VAL A 69 4.82 -6.74 9.95
N ARG A 70 5.99 -7.37 9.77
CA ARG A 70 6.49 -8.41 10.70
C ARG A 70 6.78 -7.90 12.10
N SER A 71 6.97 -6.59 12.27
CA SER A 71 7.19 -5.98 13.58
C SER A 71 5.90 -5.86 14.40
N LEU A 72 4.73 -5.99 13.75
CA LEU A 72 3.43 -5.94 14.40
C LEU A 72 3.14 -7.26 15.10
N SER A 73 2.97 -7.22 16.42
CA SER A 73 2.76 -8.44 17.23
C SER A 73 1.48 -9.21 16.88
N TRP A 74 0.50 -8.53 16.26
CA TRP A 74 -0.79 -9.12 15.89
C TRP A 74 -0.83 -9.64 14.44
N ALA A 75 0.15 -9.30 13.60
CA ALA A 75 0.07 -9.56 12.17
C ALA A 75 0.13 -11.06 11.81
N ALA A 76 0.52 -11.96 12.72
CA ALA A 76 0.64 -13.40 12.42
C ALA A 76 -0.64 -14.01 11.81
N SER A 77 -1.83 -13.53 12.20
CA SER A 77 -3.12 -14.02 11.70
C SER A 77 -3.43 -13.60 10.26
N ASP A 78 -2.95 -12.42 9.84
CA ASP A 78 -3.27 -11.77 8.55
C ASP A 78 -2.02 -11.31 7.80
N GLU A 79 -0.86 -11.92 8.10
CA GLU A 79 0.44 -11.42 7.67
C GLU A 79 0.52 -11.37 6.15
N LEU A 80 -0.04 -12.37 5.47
CA LEU A 80 0.01 -12.46 4.02
C LEU A 80 -0.72 -11.29 3.37
N ALA A 81 -1.99 -11.07 3.71
CA ALA A 81 -2.82 -10.03 3.12
C ALA A 81 -2.28 -8.63 3.43
N LEU A 82 -1.90 -8.38 4.69
CA LEU A 82 -1.32 -7.10 5.10
C LEU A 82 0.02 -6.83 4.41
N ARG A 83 0.88 -7.84 4.30
CA ARG A 83 2.17 -7.71 3.63
C ARG A 83 2.01 -7.46 2.13
N GLU A 84 1.07 -8.12 1.47
CA GLU A 84 0.77 -7.87 0.05
C GLU A 84 0.26 -6.45 -0.18
N ALA A 85 -0.70 -5.99 0.63
CA ALA A 85 -1.20 -4.62 0.58
C ALA A 85 -0.07 -3.59 0.83
N ALA A 86 0.78 -3.83 1.82
CA ALA A 86 1.90 -2.94 2.14
C ALA A 86 2.97 -2.92 1.04
N ARG A 87 3.28 -4.07 0.43
CA ARG A 87 4.20 -4.17 -0.72
C ARG A 87 3.65 -3.44 -1.94
N LEU A 88 2.34 -3.53 -2.19
CA LEU A 88 1.70 -2.85 -3.31
C LEU A 88 1.70 -1.32 -3.09
N ALA A 89 1.26 -0.85 -1.93
CA ALA A 89 1.24 0.58 -1.58
C ALA A 89 2.64 1.21 -1.62
N SER A 90 3.65 0.53 -1.06
CA SER A 90 5.04 1.03 -1.09
C SER A 90 5.60 1.12 -2.51
N ALA A 91 5.28 0.15 -3.38
CA ALA A 91 5.64 0.21 -4.79
C ALA A 91 4.89 1.31 -5.54
N ALA A 92 3.59 1.52 -5.27
CA ALA A 92 2.80 2.62 -5.82
C ALA A 92 3.43 3.99 -5.48
N ILE A 93 3.89 4.17 -4.23
CA ILE A 93 4.57 5.40 -3.80
C ILE A 93 5.85 5.67 -4.60
N VAL A 94 6.57 4.62 -5.03
CA VAL A 94 7.82 4.76 -5.81
C VAL A 94 7.56 5.28 -7.23
N VAL A 95 6.37 5.05 -7.79
CA VAL A 95 5.98 5.48 -9.14
C VAL A 95 4.97 6.63 -9.15
N LEU A 96 4.69 7.21 -7.98
CA LEU A 96 3.67 8.26 -7.79
C LEU A 96 3.89 9.51 -8.67
N ASP A 97 5.14 9.78 -9.04
CA ASP A 97 5.52 10.93 -9.88
C ASP A 97 5.34 10.69 -11.38
N VAL A 98 5.02 9.45 -11.79
CA VAL A 98 4.95 9.07 -13.22
C VAL A 98 3.67 8.33 -13.61
N VAL A 99 2.97 7.71 -12.66
CA VAL A 99 1.67 7.06 -12.91
C VAL A 99 0.55 7.95 -12.38
N SER A 100 -0.52 8.08 -13.16
CA SER A 100 -1.72 8.83 -12.75
C SER A 100 -2.26 8.32 -11.42
N PHE A 101 -2.61 9.25 -10.54
CA PHE A 101 -3.02 8.94 -9.19
C PHE A 101 -4.27 8.05 -9.14
N GLU A 102 -5.21 8.22 -10.07
CA GLU A 102 -6.43 7.42 -10.17
C GLU A 102 -6.13 5.93 -10.37
N ILE A 103 -5.03 5.59 -11.07
CA ILE A 103 -4.60 4.21 -11.27
C ILE A 103 -3.95 3.65 -10.01
N LEU A 104 -3.27 4.50 -9.23
CA LEU A 104 -2.60 4.09 -8.00
C LEU A 104 -3.55 4.02 -6.80
N LEU A 105 -4.69 4.71 -6.86
CA LEU A 105 -5.65 4.81 -5.76
C LEU A 105 -6.04 3.44 -5.16
N PRO A 106 -6.31 2.37 -5.94
CA PRO A 106 -6.62 1.06 -5.40
C PRO A 106 -5.56 0.50 -4.45
N ALA A 107 -4.28 0.76 -4.70
CA ALA A 107 -3.16 0.30 -3.86
C ALA A 107 -3.22 0.87 -2.43
N PHE A 108 -3.92 1.99 -2.23
CA PHE A 108 -4.01 2.68 -0.94
C PHE A 108 -5.32 2.41 -0.20
N ILE A 109 -6.34 1.83 -0.86
CA ILE A 109 -7.65 1.55 -0.27
C ILE A 109 -7.57 0.71 1.02
N PRO A 110 -6.72 -0.33 1.12
CA PRO A 110 -6.60 -1.11 2.36
C PRO A 110 -6.21 -0.28 3.60
N PHE A 111 -5.65 0.91 3.42
CA PHE A 111 -5.20 1.80 4.49
C PHE A 111 -6.15 2.99 4.72
N ARG A 112 -7.32 3.02 4.07
CA ARG A 112 -8.23 4.17 4.08
C ARG A 112 -8.73 4.55 5.46
N LEU A 113 -9.04 3.58 6.32
CA LEU A 113 -9.55 3.82 7.68
C LEU A 113 -8.46 3.60 8.75
N THR A 114 -7.23 3.93 8.41
CA THR A 114 -6.06 3.74 9.28
C THR A 114 -5.27 5.04 9.39
N ASP A 115 -4.47 5.17 10.45
CA ASP A 115 -3.51 6.28 10.59
C ASP A 115 -2.22 6.09 9.76
N VAL A 116 -2.17 5.05 8.89
CA VAL A 116 -1.03 4.82 8.00
C VAL A 116 -0.93 5.96 6.97
N ALA A 117 0.23 6.60 6.95
CA ALA A 117 0.54 7.73 6.09
C ALA A 117 0.66 7.30 4.62
N VAL A 118 -0.44 7.36 3.90
CA VAL A 118 -0.51 7.18 2.44
C VAL A 118 -0.58 8.54 1.73
N PRO A 119 -0.13 8.66 0.46
CA PRO A 119 -0.20 9.89 -0.31
C PRO A 119 -1.63 10.17 -0.84
N VAL A 120 -2.65 9.95 -0.02
CA VAL A 120 -4.07 10.11 -0.37
C VAL A 120 -4.73 11.01 0.66
N LYS A 121 -5.51 11.98 0.19
CA LYS A 121 -6.44 12.73 1.04
C LYS A 121 -7.82 12.11 0.89
N TRP A 122 -8.23 11.32 1.88
CA TRP A 122 -9.57 10.76 1.91
C TRP A 122 -10.58 11.87 2.17
N ALA A 123 -11.67 11.91 1.41
CA ALA A 123 -12.79 12.79 1.73
C ALA A 123 -13.36 12.39 3.10
N ALA A 124 -13.47 13.37 4.00
CA ALA A 124 -14.05 13.21 5.34
C ALA A 124 -15.56 12.94 5.28
#